data_AF-A0A935GWW5-F1
#
_entry.id   AF-A0A935GWW5-F1
#
_cell.length_a   1.000
_cell.length_b   1.000
_cell.length_c   1.000
_cell.angle_alpha   90.00
_cell.angle_beta   90.00
_cell.angle_gamma   90.00
#
_symmetry.space_group_name_H-M   'P 1'
#
loop_
_entity.id
_entity.type
_entity.pdbx_description
1 polymer ?
#
loop_
_entity_poly.entity_id
_entity_poly.type
_entity_poly.pdbx_seq_one_letter_code
_entity_poly.pdbx_strand_id
1 'polypeptide(L)'
;MAYDRFVSWVLENEETVLYKRFINFADVYGADFEESQRNLFKYFVKSFGCRLVDAGTPIPADLVALLPEKSFCTALKLTFCVNEDILLLPQVTRSVFLGKGALIAWASKDAPSIHTGYTWNEHVSWLTMNYWYSQPSEGYMGSTWIADGQYLYLGSIQPLSSEERAAFLEKIHDDVET
;
A
#
# COMPACT_ATOMS: atom_id res chain seq x y z
N MET A 1 -0.55 -12.04 -12.87
CA MET A 1 -0.78 -12.59 -11.52
C MET A 1 -1.86 -11.77 -10.80
N ALA A 2 -2.31 -12.15 -9.60
CA ALA A 2 -3.37 -11.41 -8.89
C ALA A 2 -3.01 -9.93 -8.69
N TYR A 3 -1.76 -9.64 -8.32
CA TYR A 3 -1.22 -8.28 -8.21
C TYR A 3 -1.32 -7.48 -9.52
N ASP A 4 -0.80 -8.01 -10.63
CA ASP A 4 -0.82 -7.28 -11.91
C ASP A 4 -2.24 -6.91 -12.33
N ARG A 5 -3.18 -7.83 -12.10
CA ARG A 5 -4.59 -7.64 -12.44
C ARG A 5 -5.24 -6.60 -11.53
N PHE A 6 -4.91 -6.60 -10.24
CA PHE A 6 -5.34 -5.54 -9.31
C PHE A 6 -4.82 -4.17 -9.72
N VAL A 7 -3.52 -4.03 -9.96
CA VAL A 7 -2.91 -2.76 -10.34
C VAL A 7 -3.49 -2.26 -11.66
N SER A 8 -3.56 -3.13 -12.68
CA SER A 8 -4.12 -2.75 -13.99
C SER A 8 -5.56 -2.25 -13.83
N TRP A 9 -6.40 -3.00 -13.11
CA TRP A 9 -7.79 -2.60 -12.88
C TRP A 9 -7.90 -1.27 -12.14
N VAL A 10 -7.11 -1.05 -11.09
CA VAL A 10 -7.15 0.21 -10.32
C VAL A 10 -6.78 1.40 -11.19
N LEU A 11 -5.76 1.27 -12.04
CA LEU A 11 -5.31 2.35 -12.92
C LEU A 11 -6.31 2.58 -14.08
N GLU A 12 -6.89 1.52 -14.64
CA GLU A 12 -7.92 1.62 -15.69
C GLU A 12 -9.24 2.21 -15.16
N ASN A 13 -9.53 2.03 -13.86
CA ASN A 13 -10.75 2.51 -13.21
C ASN A 13 -10.49 3.70 -12.27
N GLU A 14 -9.41 4.45 -12.52
CA GLU A 14 -8.92 5.49 -11.62
C GLU A 14 -10.02 6.47 -11.19
N GLU A 15 -10.75 7.07 -12.12
CA GLU A 15 -11.80 8.06 -11.81
C GLU A 15 -12.85 7.49 -10.84
N THR A 16 -13.27 6.24 -11.09
CA THR A 16 -14.25 5.56 -10.23
C THR A 16 -13.69 5.27 -8.84
N VAL A 17 -12.45 4.80 -8.76
CA VAL A 17 -11.80 4.50 -7.48
C VAL A 17 -11.56 5.79 -6.69
N LEU A 18 -11.13 6.85 -7.35
CA LEU A 18 -10.89 8.14 -6.72
C LEU A 18 -12.19 8.74 -6.20
N TYR A 19 -13.28 8.68 -6.98
CA TYR A 19 -14.59 9.17 -6.56
C TYR A 19 -15.17 8.36 -5.39
N LYS A 20 -15.15 7.03 -5.48
CA LYS A 20 -15.77 6.14 -4.48
C LYS A 20 -14.96 5.99 -3.20
N ARG A 21 -13.63 6.17 -3.27
CA ARG A 21 -12.68 5.93 -2.17
C ARG A 21 -12.77 4.51 -1.57
N PHE A 22 -13.14 3.53 -2.39
CA PHE A 22 -13.03 2.12 -2.06
C PHE A 22 -12.78 1.27 -3.31
N ILE A 23 -12.23 0.08 -3.12
CA ILE A 23 -12.08 -0.94 -4.14
C ILE A 23 -12.98 -2.11 -3.78
N ASN A 24 -13.82 -2.55 -4.71
CA ASN A 24 -14.60 -3.76 -4.59
C ASN A 24 -13.87 -4.89 -5.32
N PHE A 25 -13.35 -5.87 -4.58
CA PHE A 25 -12.58 -6.98 -5.15
C PHE A 25 -13.40 -7.83 -6.12
N ALA A 26 -14.73 -7.86 -6.02
CA ALA A 26 -15.56 -8.54 -7.02
C ALA A 26 -15.51 -7.84 -8.39
N ASP A 27 -15.34 -6.52 -8.43
CA ASP A 27 -15.19 -5.78 -9.70
C ASP A 27 -13.80 -6.03 -10.32
N VAL A 28 -12.77 -6.21 -9.50
CA VAL A 28 -11.39 -6.54 -9.93
C VAL A 28 -11.30 -7.99 -10.43
N TYR A 29 -11.87 -8.90 -9.64
CA TYR A 29 -11.57 -10.32 -9.73
C TYR A 29 -12.74 -11.19 -10.23
N GLY A 30 -13.96 -10.66 -10.29
CA GLY A 30 -15.16 -11.39 -10.66
C GLY A 30 -15.53 -12.43 -9.60
N ALA A 31 -16.05 -13.59 -10.05
CA ALA A 31 -16.48 -14.68 -9.18
C ALA A 31 -15.33 -15.24 -8.30
N ASP A 32 -14.08 -15.15 -8.76
CA ASP A 32 -12.91 -15.68 -8.05
C ASP A 32 -12.28 -14.68 -7.08
N PHE A 33 -13.02 -13.65 -6.66
CA PHE A 33 -12.45 -12.57 -5.86
C PHE A 33 -11.90 -13.03 -4.53
N GLU A 34 -12.54 -13.99 -3.87
CA GLU A 34 -12.06 -14.51 -2.59
C GLU A 34 -10.67 -15.15 -2.72
N GLU A 35 -10.45 -15.97 -3.75
CA GLU A 35 -9.15 -16.59 -3.98
C GLU A 35 -8.11 -15.57 -4.44
N SER A 36 -8.50 -14.71 -5.37
CA SER A 36 -7.59 -13.72 -5.96
C SER A 36 -7.14 -12.68 -4.94
N GLN A 37 -8.02 -12.23 -4.04
CA GLN A 37 -7.65 -11.29 -2.98
C GLN A 37 -6.68 -11.93 -1.96
N ARG A 38 -6.82 -13.23 -1.66
CA ARG A 38 -5.87 -13.96 -0.82
C ARG A 38 -4.52 -14.10 -1.50
N ASN A 39 -4.51 -14.37 -2.81
CA ASN A 39 -3.28 -14.42 -3.60
C ASN A 39 -2.60 -13.04 -3.68
N LEU A 40 -3.38 -11.96 -3.74
CA LEU A 40 -2.88 -10.59 -3.64
C LEU A 40 -2.24 -10.32 -2.27
N PHE A 41 -2.89 -10.71 -1.18
CA PHE A 41 -2.31 -10.56 0.15
C PHE A 41 -1.02 -11.37 0.33
N LYS A 42 -0.98 -12.61 -0.18
CA LYS A 42 0.26 -13.43 -0.20
C LYS A 42 1.38 -12.78 -1.01
N TYR A 43 1.05 -12.08 -2.10
CA TYR A 43 2.04 -11.28 -2.83
C TYR A 43 2.63 -10.19 -1.94
N PHE A 44 1.81 -9.44 -1.22
CA PHE A 44 2.28 -8.40 -0.31
C PHE A 44 3.11 -8.98 0.85
N VAL A 45 2.71 -10.12 1.41
CA VAL A 45 3.51 -10.85 2.42
C VAL A 45 4.90 -11.19 1.88
N LYS A 46 5.00 -11.64 0.63
CA LYS A 46 6.30 -11.87 -0.04
C LYS A 46 7.08 -10.57 -0.25
N SER A 47 6.44 -9.49 -0.71
CA SER A 47 7.08 -8.18 -0.90
C SER A 47 7.69 -7.68 0.41
N PHE A 48 6.92 -7.73 1.50
CA PHE A 48 7.37 -7.36 2.84
C PHE A 48 8.48 -8.26 3.36
N GLY A 49 8.36 -9.58 3.18
CA GLY A 49 9.42 -10.53 3.55
C GLY A 49 10.75 -10.24 2.84
N CYS A 50 10.72 -9.93 1.54
CA CYS A 50 11.91 -9.52 0.80
C CYS A 50 12.49 -8.23 1.37
N ARG A 51 11.65 -7.24 1.68
CA ARG A 51 12.11 -5.98 2.27
C ARG A 51 12.81 -6.17 3.62
N LEU A 52 12.31 -7.07 4.46
CA LEU A 52 12.93 -7.42 5.75
C LEU A 52 14.30 -8.05 5.53
N VAL A 53 14.42 -9.00 4.60
CA VAL A 53 15.70 -9.63 4.25
C VAL A 53 16.70 -8.61 3.72
N ASP A 54 16.28 -7.72 2.82
CA ASP A 54 17.12 -6.64 2.29
C ASP A 54 17.63 -5.70 3.40
N ALA A 55 16.87 -5.56 4.49
CA ALA A 55 17.23 -4.80 5.68
C ALA A 55 18.05 -5.61 6.71
N GLY A 56 18.47 -6.83 6.38
CA GLY A 56 19.21 -7.71 7.28
C GLY A 56 18.41 -8.23 8.47
N THR A 57 17.08 -8.18 8.38
CA THR A 57 16.15 -8.57 9.45
C THR A 57 15.54 -9.95 9.16
N PRO A 58 15.46 -10.86 10.16
CA PRO A 58 14.78 -12.13 9.97
C PRO A 58 13.28 -11.93 9.71
N ILE A 59 12.73 -12.74 8.80
CA ILE A 59 11.28 -12.73 8.51
C ILE A 59 10.53 -13.37 9.70
N PRO A 60 9.49 -12.71 10.24
CA PRO A 60 8.64 -13.31 11.26
C PRO A 60 7.99 -14.64 10.81
N ALA A 61 7.94 -15.61 11.72
CA ALA A 61 7.51 -16.96 11.42
C ALA A 61 6.03 -17.06 10.99
N ASP A 62 5.17 -16.19 11.52
CA ASP A 62 3.73 -16.15 11.17
C ASP A 62 3.53 -15.80 9.69
N LEU A 63 4.37 -14.92 9.12
CA LEU A 63 4.31 -14.55 7.71
C LEU A 63 4.64 -15.73 6.79
N VAL A 64 5.61 -16.55 7.17
CA VAL A 64 5.98 -17.76 6.41
C VAL A 64 4.87 -18.80 6.51
N ALA A 65 4.33 -18.99 7.72
CA ALA A 65 3.23 -19.93 7.98
C ALA A 65 1.94 -19.57 7.23
N LEU A 66 1.76 -18.31 6.84
CA LEU A 66 0.56 -17.82 6.15
C LEU A 66 0.49 -18.19 4.66
N LEU A 67 1.63 -18.38 4.00
CA LEU A 67 1.69 -18.65 2.56
C LEU A 67 0.89 -19.88 2.08
N PRO A 68 0.88 -21.03 2.78
CA PRO A 68 0.05 -22.17 2.40
C PRO A 68 -1.44 -22.01 2.75
N GLU A 69 -1.79 -21.11 3.67
CA GLU A 69 -3.13 -21.05 4.27
C GLU A 69 -4.18 -20.36 3.39
N LYS A 70 -5.46 -20.63 3.68
CA LYS A 70 -6.62 -19.96 3.06
C LYS A 70 -7.29 -18.93 3.96
N SER A 71 -7.05 -18.99 5.26
CA SER A 71 -7.48 -17.99 6.23
C SER A 71 -6.26 -17.49 6.98
N PHE A 72 -6.25 -16.21 7.32
CA PHE A 72 -5.07 -15.54 7.81
C PHE A 72 -5.24 -15.13 9.27
N CYS A 73 -4.29 -15.57 10.10
CA CYS A 73 -4.09 -15.07 11.45
C CYS A 73 -2.65 -14.58 11.52
N THR A 74 -2.46 -13.27 11.49
CA THR A 74 -1.13 -12.65 11.41
C THR A 74 -1.11 -11.29 12.10
N ALA A 75 0.08 -10.88 12.51
CA ALA A 75 0.31 -9.52 12.99
C ALA A 75 0.46 -8.50 11.84
N LEU A 76 0.61 -8.93 10.59
CA LEU A 76 0.67 -8.05 9.43
C LEU A 76 -0.73 -7.59 9.01
N LYS A 77 -0.90 -6.28 8.90
CA LYS A 77 -2.08 -5.62 8.37
C LYS A 77 -1.67 -4.71 7.22
N LEU A 78 -2.53 -4.59 6.22
CA LEU A 78 -2.35 -3.62 5.14
C LEU A 78 -3.41 -2.53 5.23
N THR A 79 -3.03 -1.33 4.83
CA THR A 79 -3.97 -0.26 4.50
C THR A 79 -3.58 0.37 3.17
N PHE A 80 -4.55 0.96 2.48
CA PHE A 80 -4.35 1.55 1.16
C PHE A 80 -4.82 2.99 1.20
N CYS A 81 -4.04 3.90 0.66
CA CYS A 81 -4.40 5.31 0.59
C CYS A 81 -4.07 5.94 -0.76
N VAL A 82 -4.82 6.97 -1.07
CA VAL A 82 -4.59 7.87 -2.19
C VAL A 82 -3.55 8.90 -1.77
N ASN A 83 -2.47 9.01 -2.53
CA ASN A 83 -1.53 10.11 -2.41
C ASN A 83 -2.01 11.28 -3.28
N GLU A 84 -2.63 12.27 -2.65
CA GLU A 84 -3.25 13.40 -3.36
C GLU A 84 -2.20 14.30 -4.02
N ASP A 85 -0.96 14.33 -3.52
CA ASP A 85 0.11 15.11 -4.13
C ASP A 85 0.57 14.51 -5.46
N ILE A 86 0.53 13.17 -5.58
CA ILE A 86 0.85 12.49 -6.85
C ILE A 86 -0.25 12.71 -7.89
N LEU A 87 -1.51 12.94 -7.49
CA LEU A 87 -2.59 13.26 -8.42
C LEU A 87 -2.40 14.62 -9.13
N LEU A 88 -1.57 15.50 -8.58
CA LEU A 88 -1.24 16.79 -9.21
C LEU A 88 -0.38 16.64 -10.46
N LEU A 89 0.32 15.50 -10.61
CA LEU A 89 1.13 15.21 -11.79
C LEU A 89 0.26 14.80 -13.00
N PRO A 90 0.68 15.15 -14.23
CA PRO A 90 0.06 14.62 -15.44
C PRO A 90 0.02 13.10 -15.42
N GLN A 91 -1.08 12.51 -15.92
CA GLN A 91 -1.31 11.06 -15.89
C GLN A 91 -0.13 10.26 -16.49
N VAL A 92 0.43 10.76 -17.60
CA VAL A 92 1.57 10.13 -18.28
C VAL A 92 2.78 10.03 -17.35
N THR A 93 3.05 11.08 -16.58
CA THR A 93 4.18 11.15 -15.63
C THR A 93 3.95 10.25 -14.41
N ARG A 94 2.75 10.29 -13.81
CA ARG A 94 2.48 9.49 -12.60
C ARG A 94 2.20 8.01 -12.89
N SER A 95 1.86 7.62 -14.11
CA SER A 95 1.58 6.21 -14.45
C SER A 95 2.81 5.30 -14.32
N VAL A 96 4.03 5.86 -14.46
CA VAL A 96 5.30 5.13 -14.32
C VAL A 96 5.90 5.23 -12.91
N PHE A 97 5.22 5.94 -12.00
CA PHE A 97 5.74 6.18 -10.66
C PHE A 97 5.62 4.92 -9.80
N LEU A 98 6.74 4.24 -9.60
CA LEU A 98 6.86 3.06 -8.75
C LEU A 98 7.91 3.34 -7.69
N GLY A 99 7.61 2.98 -6.45
CA GLY A 99 8.59 3.21 -5.39
C GLY A 99 8.28 2.50 -4.09
N LYS A 100 9.28 2.54 -3.22
CA LYS A 100 9.31 1.90 -1.91
C LYS A 100 9.78 2.94 -0.90
N GLY A 101 9.12 3.02 0.24
CA GLY A 101 9.57 3.89 1.32
C GLY A 101 10.61 3.21 2.22
N ALA A 102 10.99 3.93 3.25
CA ALA A 102 11.87 3.43 4.31
C ALA A 102 11.16 2.35 5.12
N LEU A 103 11.88 1.27 5.45
CA LEU A 103 11.43 0.32 6.47
C LEU A 103 11.73 0.95 7.82
N ILE A 104 10.71 1.10 8.67
CA ILE A 104 10.85 1.63 10.02
C ILE A 104 10.70 0.46 10.99
N ALA A 105 11.73 0.23 11.80
CA ALA A 105 11.68 -0.73 12.89
C ALA A 105 11.24 -0.02 14.18
N TRP A 106 10.25 -0.59 14.85
CA TRP A 106 9.74 -0.09 16.12
C TRP A 106 10.34 -0.89 17.26
N ALA A 107 10.87 -0.22 18.27
CA ALA A 107 11.52 -0.88 19.40
C ALA A 107 10.62 -0.90 20.66
N SER A 108 10.89 -1.86 21.56
CA SER A 108 10.29 -1.85 22.89
C SER A 108 10.74 -0.61 23.67
N LYS A 109 9.80 0.01 24.41
CA LYS A 109 10.12 1.12 25.31
C LYS A 109 11.10 0.70 26.41
N ASP A 110 10.96 -0.52 26.92
CA ASP A 110 11.76 -1.05 28.02
C ASP A 110 13.06 -1.70 27.54
N ALA A 111 13.14 -2.05 26.25
CA ALA A 111 14.30 -2.68 25.63
C ALA A 111 14.51 -2.17 24.19
N PRO A 112 15.16 -1.01 24.01
CA PRO A 112 15.32 -0.39 22.69
C PRO A 112 16.08 -1.23 21.64
N SER A 113 16.82 -2.25 22.06
CA SER A 113 17.50 -3.20 21.17
C SER A 113 16.57 -4.30 20.63
N ILE A 114 15.33 -4.40 21.14
CA ILE A 114 14.36 -5.40 20.72
C ILE A 114 13.32 -4.72 19.83
N HIS A 115 13.31 -5.10 18.55
CA HIS A 115 12.26 -4.66 17.63
C HIS A 115 10.96 -5.42 17.90
N THR A 116 9.88 -4.67 18.11
CA THR A 116 8.54 -5.16 18.42
C THR A 116 7.58 -5.09 17.23
N GLY A 117 7.95 -4.37 16.18
CA GLY A 117 7.16 -4.29 14.95
C GLY A 117 7.85 -3.51 13.86
N TYR A 118 7.20 -3.44 12.71
CA TYR A 118 7.73 -2.79 11.52
C TYR A 118 6.63 -2.07 10.77
N THR A 119 6.97 -0.93 10.19
CA THR A 119 6.12 -0.26 9.19
C THR A 119 6.90 -0.02 7.91
N TRP A 120 6.19 -0.10 6.80
CA TRP A 120 6.76 0.10 5.47
C TRP A 120 5.66 0.49 4.49
N ASN A 121 6.04 0.99 3.33
CA ASN A 121 5.10 1.23 2.25
C ASN A 121 5.77 1.04 0.88
N GLU A 122 4.93 0.71 -0.09
CA GLU A 122 5.25 0.76 -1.51
C GLU A 122 4.10 1.43 -2.25
N HIS A 123 4.37 2.01 -3.41
CA HIS A 123 3.37 2.73 -4.18
C HIS A 123 3.46 2.43 -5.66
N VAL A 124 2.29 2.47 -6.29
CA VAL A 124 2.12 2.43 -7.73
C VAL A 124 1.24 3.61 -8.13
N SER A 125 1.81 4.51 -8.91
CA SER A 125 1.21 5.79 -9.23
C SER A 125 0.79 6.52 -7.95
N TRP A 126 -0.47 6.93 -7.87
CA TRP A 126 -1.07 7.61 -6.73
C TRP A 126 -1.51 6.65 -5.60
N LEU A 127 -1.53 5.34 -5.82
CA LEU A 127 -1.96 4.38 -4.81
C LEU A 127 -0.77 3.97 -3.94
N THR A 128 -0.91 4.16 -2.62
CA THR A 128 0.08 3.74 -1.63
C THR A 128 -0.44 2.58 -0.80
N MET A 129 0.35 1.51 -0.70
CA MET A 129 0.10 0.34 0.15
C MET A 129 0.99 0.42 1.38
N ASN A 130 0.39 0.49 2.57
CA ASN A 130 1.09 0.59 3.85
C ASN A 130 1.02 -0.74 4.59
N TYR A 131 2.15 -1.12 5.17
CA TYR A 131 2.39 -2.36 5.90
C TYR A 131 2.52 -2.05 7.38
N TRP A 132 1.74 -2.74 8.20
CA TRP A 132 1.71 -2.58 9.66
C TRP A 132 1.93 -3.95 10.30
N TYR A 133 3.17 -4.27 10.66
CA TYR A 133 3.48 -5.52 11.35
C TYR A 133 3.59 -5.30 12.85
N SER A 134 2.66 -5.87 13.61
CA SER A 134 2.58 -5.73 15.07
C SER A 134 2.55 -4.26 15.54
N GLN A 135 2.02 -3.37 14.70
CA GLN A 135 1.81 -1.95 14.98
C GLN A 135 0.36 -1.58 14.63
N PRO A 136 -0.25 -0.62 15.34
CA PRO A 136 -1.55 -0.09 14.96
C PRO A 136 -1.45 0.64 13.62
N SER A 137 -2.46 0.48 12.77
CA SER A 137 -2.58 1.30 11.56
C SER A 137 -3.11 2.69 11.90
N GLU A 138 -2.72 3.68 11.10
CA GLU A 138 -3.24 5.04 11.23
C GLU A 138 -4.59 5.16 10.51
N GLY A 139 -5.61 5.64 11.22
CA GLY A 139 -7.01 5.56 10.75
C GLY A 139 -7.30 6.36 9.47
N TYR A 140 -6.54 7.42 9.19
CA TYR A 140 -6.68 8.19 7.95
C TYR A 140 -6.09 7.48 6.72
N MET A 141 -5.34 6.40 6.93
CA MET A 141 -4.72 5.61 5.85
C MET A 141 -5.61 4.48 5.32
N GLY A 142 -6.90 4.47 5.67
CA GLY A 142 -7.90 3.54 5.14
C GLY A 142 -8.22 2.38 6.07
N SER A 143 -9.08 1.47 5.60
CA SER A 143 -9.44 0.28 6.38
C SER A 143 -8.28 -0.71 6.44
N THR A 144 -8.06 -1.31 7.61
CA THR A 144 -7.22 -2.50 7.74
C THR A 144 -7.77 -3.63 6.86
N TRP A 145 -6.87 -4.32 6.17
CA TRP A 145 -7.21 -5.45 5.32
C TRP A 145 -6.21 -6.60 5.46
N ILE A 146 -6.74 -7.81 5.58
CA ILE A 146 -5.99 -9.07 5.59
C ILE A 146 -6.64 -10.11 4.66
N ALA A 147 -7.16 -9.68 3.50
CA ALA A 147 -7.92 -10.53 2.58
C ALA A 147 -9.19 -11.16 3.16
N ASP A 148 -9.84 -10.44 4.07
CA ASP A 148 -11.01 -10.86 4.85
C ASP A 148 -12.31 -10.14 4.46
N GLY A 149 -12.27 -9.27 3.44
CA GLY A 149 -13.42 -8.47 3.02
C GLY A 149 -13.45 -8.23 1.52
N GLN A 150 -14.66 -8.13 0.95
CA GLN A 150 -14.86 -7.79 -0.46
C GLN A 150 -14.51 -6.32 -0.76
N TYR A 151 -14.69 -5.43 0.21
CA TYR A 151 -14.47 -3.99 0.05
C TYR A 151 -13.22 -3.56 0.82
N LEU A 152 -12.37 -2.79 0.14
CA LEU A 152 -11.18 -2.16 0.70
C LEU A 152 -11.38 -0.64 0.65
N TYR A 153 -11.51 0.00 1.81
CA TYR A 153 -11.71 1.45 1.89
C TYR A 153 -10.37 2.18 1.88
N LEU A 154 -10.27 3.19 1.02
CA LEU A 154 -9.04 3.93 0.80
C LEU A 154 -8.97 5.14 1.73
N GLY A 155 -7.82 5.30 2.38
CA GLY A 155 -7.45 6.54 3.05
C GLY A 155 -6.94 7.59 2.09
N SER A 156 -6.44 8.69 2.65
CA SER A 156 -5.81 9.77 1.89
C SER A 156 -4.58 10.27 2.62
N ILE A 157 -3.52 10.56 1.87
CA ILE A 157 -2.30 11.18 2.38
C ILE A 157 -1.91 12.37 1.50
N GLN A 158 -1.30 13.34 2.16
CA GLN A 158 -0.82 14.59 1.59
C GLN A 158 0.56 14.89 2.19
N PRO A 159 1.63 14.21 1.74
CA PRO A 159 2.95 14.37 2.34
C PRO A 159 3.54 15.78 2.20
N LEU A 160 3.21 16.52 1.13
CA LEU A 160 3.70 17.88 0.94
C LEU A 160 2.95 18.86 1.84
N SER A 161 3.69 19.75 2.47
CA SER A 161 3.10 20.94 3.10
C SER A 161 2.44 21.85 2.06
N SER A 162 1.59 22.77 2.50
CA SER A 162 0.94 23.74 1.60
C SER A 162 1.93 24.57 0.80
N GLU A 163 3.08 24.93 1.41
CA GLU A 163 4.14 25.69 0.76
C GLU A 163 4.87 24.84 -0.29
N GLU A 164 5.25 23.62 0.06
CA GLU A 164 5.89 22.68 -0.88
C GLU A 164 4.97 22.32 -2.04
N ARG A 165 3.67 22.15 -1.79
CA ARG A 165 2.66 21.88 -2.83
C ARG A 165 2.51 23.06 -3.78
N ALA A 166 2.50 24.29 -3.28
CA ALA A 166 2.44 25.48 -4.13
C ALA A 166 3.67 25.56 -5.05
N ALA A 167 4.86 25.39 -4.49
CA ALA A 167 6.10 25.36 -5.27
C ALA A 167 6.14 24.19 -6.28
N PHE A 168 5.59 23.04 -5.91
CA PHE A 168 5.49 21.89 -6.80
C PHE A 168 4.57 22.15 -8.00
N LEU A 169 3.43 22.81 -7.78
CA LEU A 169 2.50 23.18 -8.84
C LEU A 169 3.09 24.21 -9.81
N GLU A 170 3.82 25.21 -9.29
CA GLU A 170 4.54 26.18 -10.13
C GLU A 170 5.53 25.47 -11.06
N LYS A 171 6.33 24.54 -10.51
CA LYS A 171 7.28 23.77 -11.31
C LYS A 171 6.63 22.92 -12.40
N ILE A 172 5.50 22.26 -12.10
CA ILE A 172 4.77 21.47 -13.09
C ILE A 172 4.26 22.35 -14.23
N HIS A 173 3.80 23.57 -13.92
CA HIS A 173 3.33 24.51 -14.93
C HIS A 173 4.44 24.89 -15.92
N ASP A 174 5.63 25.22 -15.41
CA ASP A 174 6.80 25.58 -16.22
C ASP A 174 7.25 24.43 -17.14
N ASP A 175 7.20 23.18 -16.66
CA ASP A 175 7.59 21.98 -17.42
C ASP A 175 6.60 21.62 -18.54
N VAL A 176 5.36 22.13 -18.52
CA VAL A 176 4.33 21.87 -19.55
C VAL A 176 4.34 22.93 -20.66
N GLU A 177 4.89 24.13 -20.39
CA GLU A 177 4.98 25.23 -21.38
C GLU A 177 6.28 25.21 -22.22
N THR A 178 7.19 24.26 -21.97
CA THR A 178 8.46 24.09 -22.70
C THR A 178 8.47 22.90 -23.66
#